data_AF-A0A7W4DZ06-F1
#
_entry.id   AF-A0A7W4DZ06-F1
#
_cell.length_a   1.000
_cell.length_b   1.000
_cell.length_c   1.000
_cell.angle_alpha   90.00
_cell.angle_beta   90.00
_cell.angle_gamma   90.00
#
_symmetry.space_group_name_H-M   'P 1'
#
loop_
_entity.id
_entity.type
_entity.pdbx_description
1 polymer ?
#
loop_
_entity_poly.entity_id
_entity_poly.type
_entity_poly.pdbx_seq_one_letter_code
_entity_poly.pdbx_strand_id
1 'polypeptide(L)'
;MDAPGETRPIGNPSTLVQHIPKTPRAILHEVQRSLESIYPRSEAQAIAREVVEHTLGRPFHRILLDNSTEVPDAEREKLQAALRRLLAHEPVQYVVGATSFC
;
A
#
# COMPACT_ATOMS: atom_id res chain seq x y z
N MET A 1 -20.98 27.51 16.85
CA MET A 1 -21.48 26.76 15.69
C MET A 1 -21.18 27.67 14.51
N ASP A 2 -20.09 27.52 13.76
CA ASP A 2 -19.40 26.33 13.28
C ASP A 2 -17.90 26.61 13.07
N ALA A 3 -17.06 25.57 13.14
CA ALA A 3 -15.62 25.66 12.90
C ALA A 3 -15.31 25.73 11.39
N PRO A 4 -14.31 26.51 10.95
CA PRO A 4 -13.86 26.44 9.56
C PRO A 4 -13.06 25.16 9.37
N GLY A 5 -13.57 24.28 8.51
CA GLY A 5 -12.91 23.04 8.11
C GLY A 5 -11.53 23.31 7.54
N GLU A 6 -10.52 22.82 8.25
CA GLU A 6 -9.12 22.73 7.83
C GLU A 6 -9.05 22.02 6.47
N THR A 7 -8.91 22.79 5.38
CA THR A 7 -8.52 22.29 4.07
C THR A 7 -7.11 21.71 4.18
N ARG A 8 -7.03 20.41 4.50
CA ARG A 8 -5.80 19.63 4.44
C ARG A 8 -5.26 19.74 3.00
N PRO A 9 -3.97 20.07 2.79
CA PRO A 9 -3.42 20.16 1.46
C PRO A 9 -3.56 18.80 0.77
N ILE A 10 -4.22 18.80 -0.39
CA ILE A 10 -4.27 17.66 -1.30
C ILE A 10 -2.82 17.48 -1.78
N GLY A 11 -2.09 16.59 -1.11
CA GLY A 11 -0.71 16.26 -1.46
C GLY A 11 -0.65 15.85 -2.93
N ASN A 12 0.27 16.44 -3.67
CA ASN A 12 0.54 16.12 -5.07
C ASN A 12 0.55 14.59 -5.29
N PRO A 13 -0.34 14.02 -6.12
CA PRO A 13 -0.34 12.57 -6.38
C PRO A 13 0.95 12.12 -7.09
N SER A 14 1.68 13.04 -7.72
CA SER A 14 2.88 12.76 -8.50
C SER A 14 4.15 12.47 -7.68
N THR A 15 4.12 12.61 -6.34
CA THR A 15 5.32 12.40 -5.49
C THR A 15 5.24 11.15 -4.59
N LEU A 16 4.11 10.44 -4.57
CA LEU A 16 3.84 9.38 -3.58
C LEU A 16 4.60 8.05 -3.81
N VAL A 17 5.19 7.83 -4.98
CA VAL A 17 5.86 6.55 -5.30
C VAL A 17 7.39 6.64 -5.17
N GLN A 18 7.92 7.61 -4.42
CA GLN A 18 9.37 7.80 -4.37
C GLN A 18 10.06 7.01 -3.25
N HIS A 19 9.36 6.51 -2.23
CA HIS A 19 10.01 5.76 -1.16
C HIS A 19 9.11 4.74 -0.46
N ILE A 20 9.33 3.44 -0.74
CA ILE A 20 8.82 2.36 0.12
C ILE A 20 9.66 2.35 1.40
N PRO A 21 9.08 2.54 2.59
CA PRO A 21 9.81 2.53 3.85
C PRO A 21 10.37 1.13 4.15
N LYS A 22 11.20 1.02 5.19
CA LYS A 22 11.88 -0.24 5.50
C LYS A 22 11.12 -1.17 6.42
N THR A 23 10.16 -0.68 7.21
CA THR A 23 9.44 -1.50 8.19
C THR A 23 8.09 -1.96 7.64
N PRO A 24 7.65 -3.22 7.86
CA PRO A 24 6.41 -3.78 7.30
C PRO A 24 5.17 -2.91 7.55
N ARG A 25 4.98 -2.41 8.78
CA ARG A 25 3.82 -1.58 9.12
C ARG A 25 3.82 -0.23 8.39
N ALA A 26 4.99 0.40 8.26
CA ALA A 26 5.12 1.63 7.49
C ALA A 26 4.86 1.39 6.00
N ILE A 27 5.31 0.24 5.47
CA ILE A 27 5.07 -0.16 4.08
C ILE A 27 3.57 -0.28 3.83
N LEU A 28 2.86 -1.01 4.68
CA LEU A 28 1.40 -1.17 4.58
C LEU A 28 0.69 0.19 4.54
N HIS A 29 1.08 1.10 5.43
CA HIS A 29 0.50 2.44 5.48
C HIS A 29 0.80 3.26 4.22
N GLU A 30 2.01 3.17 3.67
CA GLU A 30 2.38 3.88 2.44
C GLU A 30 1.65 3.36 1.21
N VAL A 31 1.55 2.03 1.07
CA VAL A 31 0.81 1.38 -0.01
C VAL A 31 -0.68 1.76 0.06
N GLN A 32 -1.29 1.69 1.25
CA GLN A 32 -2.68 2.10 1.45
C GLN A 32 -2.89 3.57 1.05
N ARG A 33 -2.05 4.49 1.58
CA ARG A 33 -2.14 5.92 1.27
C ARG A 33 -2.03 6.18 -0.24
N SER A 34 -1.12 5.48 -0.91
CA SER A 34 -0.96 5.61 -2.36
C SER A 34 -2.21 5.15 -3.10
N LEU A 35 -2.81 4.04 -2.69
CA LEU A 35 -4.01 3.48 -3.32
C LEU A 35 -5.29 4.28 -3.03
N GLU A 36 -5.35 5.00 -1.91
CA GLU A 36 -6.48 5.91 -1.60
C GLU A 36 -6.66 7.04 -2.64
N SER A 37 -5.66 7.26 -3.51
CA SER A 37 -5.77 8.21 -4.63
C SER A 37 -6.67 7.73 -5.78
N ILE A 38 -6.86 6.40 -5.92
CA ILE A 38 -7.61 5.78 -7.01
C ILE A 38 -8.69 4.79 -6.54
N TYR A 39 -8.67 4.40 -5.26
CA TYR A 39 -9.65 3.52 -4.63
C TYR A 39 -10.28 4.18 -3.40
N PRO A 40 -11.55 3.88 -3.09
CA PRO A 40 -12.13 4.17 -1.79
C PRO A 40 -11.29 3.59 -0.66
N ARG A 41 -11.28 4.27 0.50
CA ARG A 41 -10.44 3.91 1.65
C ARG A 41 -10.52 2.43 2.06
N SER A 42 -11.72 1.85 2.09
CA SER A 42 -11.93 0.44 2.45
C SER A 42 -11.32 -0.52 1.42
N GLU A 43 -11.41 -0.20 0.14
CA GLU A 43 -10.81 -0.99 -0.94
C GLU A 43 -9.29 -0.84 -0.96
N ALA A 44 -8.79 0.38 -0.81
CA ALA A 44 -7.35 0.65 -0.70
C ALA A 44 -6.71 -0.14 0.45
N GLN A 45 -7.39 -0.25 1.59
CA GLN A 45 -6.95 -1.07 2.72
C GLN A 45 -6.90 -2.56 2.39
N ALA A 46 -7.94 -3.09 1.77
CA ALA A 46 -8.00 -4.50 1.38
C ALA A 46 -6.90 -4.82 0.37
N ILE A 47 -6.75 -4.01 -0.68
CA ILE A 47 -5.73 -4.19 -1.71
C ILE A 47 -4.32 -4.07 -1.13
N ALA A 48 -4.06 -3.06 -0.30
CA ALA A 48 -2.75 -2.87 0.33
C ALA A 48 -2.37 -4.07 1.19
N ARG A 49 -3.32 -4.60 1.97
CA ARG A 49 -3.11 -5.81 2.76
C ARG A 49 -2.71 -6.98 1.87
N GLU A 50 -3.50 -7.30 0.84
CA GLU A 50 -3.24 -8.44 -0.05
C GLU A 50 -1.88 -8.32 -0.75
N VAL A 51 -1.56 -7.14 -1.30
CA VAL A 51 -0.30 -6.88 -2.00
C VAL A 51 0.90 -7.03 -1.06
N VAL A 52 0.82 -6.50 0.16
CA VAL A 52 1.92 -6.57 1.12
C VAL A 52 2.08 -7.98 1.68
N GLU A 53 0.99 -8.66 2.05
CA GLU A 53 1.04 -10.06 2.50
C GLU A 53 1.66 -10.97 1.44
N HIS A 54 1.21 -10.84 0.19
CA HIS A 54 1.69 -11.66 -0.91
C HIS A 54 3.16 -11.38 -1.24
N THR A 55 3.56 -10.10 -1.30
CA THR A 55 4.92 -9.74 -1.70
C THR A 55 5.95 -10.08 -0.63
N LEU A 56 5.63 -9.88 0.65
CA LEU A 56 6.53 -10.20 1.76
C LEU A 56 6.46 -11.67 2.15
N GLY A 57 5.43 -12.41 1.73
CA GLY A 57 5.18 -13.80 2.16
C GLY A 57 4.91 -13.92 3.65
N ARG A 58 4.41 -12.85 4.30
CA ARG A 58 4.17 -12.77 5.75
C ARG A 58 2.68 -12.59 5.99
N PRO A 59 2.09 -13.29 6.98
CA PRO A 59 0.69 -13.09 7.32
C PRO A 59 0.46 -11.70 7.96
N PHE A 60 -0.73 -11.17 7.82
CA PHE A 60 -1.08 -9.78 8.17
C PHE A 60 -0.78 -9.45 9.62
N HIS A 61 -1.07 -10.37 10.53
CA HIS A 61 -0.77 -10.19 11.96
C HIS A 61 0.74 -10.01 12.21
N ARG A 62 1.61 -10.65 11.43
CA ARG A 62 3.07 -10.43 11.52
C ARG A 62 3.45 -9.07 10.99
N ILE A 63 2.86 -8.62 9.87
CA ILE A 63 3.10 -7.28 9.33
C ILE A 63 2.70 -6.17 10.32
N LEU A 64 1.60 -6.38 11.07
CA LEU A 64 1.13 -5.42 12.07
C LEU A 64 2.00 -5.38 13.34
N LEU A 65 2.49 -6.55 13.78
CA LEU A 65 3.26 -6.69 15.02
C LEU A 65 4.76 -6.47 14.83
N ASP A 66 5.29 -6.73 13.64
CA ASP A 66 6.70 -6.60 13.29
C ASP A 66 6.98 -5.21 12.70
N ASN A 67 7.46 -4.31 13.57
CA ASN A 67 7.86 -2.96 13.19
C ASN A 67 9.37 -2.71 13.34
N SER A 68 10.14 -3.76 13.65
CA SER A 68 11.58 -3.65 13.92
C SER A 68 12.42 -4.35 12.86
N THR A 69 11.87 -5.35 12.19
CA THR A 69 12.58 -6.04 11.11
C THR A 69 12.55 -5.22 9.84
N GLU A 70 13.73 -4.82 9.34
CA GLU A 70 13.83 -4.19 8.03
C GLU A 70 13.46 -5.21 6.93
N VAL A 71 12.64 -4.77 5.98
CA VAL A 71 12.32 -5.49 4.76
C VAL A 71 13.47 -5.29 3.78
N PRO A 72 14.03 -6.37 3.20
CA PRO A 72 15.09 -6.30 2.21
C PRO A 72 14.74 -5.44 1.01
N ASP A 73 15.74 -4.81 0.40
CA ASP A 73 15.54 -3.93 -0.76
C ASP A 73 14.87 -4.65 -1.94
N ALA A 74 15.21 -5.92 -2.18
CA ALA A 74 14.57 -6.72 -3.23
C ALA A 74 13.05 -6.90 -3.03
N GLU A 75 12.58 -7.04 -1.79
CA GLU A 75 11.14 -7.13 -1.48
C GLU A 75 10.47 -5.76 -1.64
N ARG A 76 11.15 -4.69 -1.22
CA ARG A 76 10.68 -3.31 -1.39
C ARG A 76 10.57 -2.91 -2.87
N GLU A 77 11.51 -3.32 -3.70
CA GLU A 77 11.49 -3.10 -5.15
C GLU A 77 10.30 -3.81 -5.81
N LYS A 78 10.01 -5.05 -5.41
CA LYS A 78 8.81 -5.77 -5.86
C LYS A 78 7.53 -5.03 -5.48
N LEU A 79 7.43 -4.55 -4.24
CA LEU A 79 6.30 -3.74 -3.78
C LEU A 79 6.16 -2.45 -4.58
N GLN A 80 7.27 -1.76 -4.85
CA GLN A 80 7.26 -0.54 -5.64
C GLN A 80 6.81 -0.81 -7.08
N ALA A 81 7.24 -1.93 -7.67
CA ALA A 81 6.80 -2.36 -9.00
C ALA A 81 5.30 -2.71 -9.02
N ALA A 82 4.81 -3.44 -8.02
CA ALA A 82 3.40 -3.75 -7.86
C ALA A 82 2.55 -2.48 -7.70
N LEU A 83 2.97 -1.55 -6.85
CA LEU A 83 2.28 -0.28 -6.62
C LEU A 83 2.23 0.58 -7.89
N ARG A 84 3.31 0.66 -8.67
CA ARG A 84 3.32 1.36 -9.97
C ARG A 84 2.29 0.77 -10.94
N ARG A 85 2.18 -0.55 -11.00
CA ARG A 85 1.20 -1.25 -11.85
C ARG A 85 -0.24 -0.94 -11.42
N LEU A 86 -0.53 -1.02 -10.12
CA LEU A 86 -1.86 -0.68 -9.57
C LEU A 86 -2.24 0.77 -9.87
N LEU A 87 -1.31 1.71 -9.68
CA LEU A 87 -1.55 3.13 -9.97
C LEU A 87 -1.71 3.41 -11.47
N ALA A 88 -1.17 2.54 -12.33
CA ALA A 88 -1.44 2.54 -13.77
C ALA A 88 -2.79 1.88 -14.13
N HIS A 89 -3.68 1.67 -13.15
CA HIS A 89 -4.99 1.03 -13.29
C HIS A 89 -4.92 -0.43 -13.73
N GLU A 90 -3.79 -1.11 -13.50
CA GLU A 90 -3.71 -2.55 -13.73
C GLU A 90 -4.53 -3.29 -12.65
N PRO A 91 -5.38 -4.27 -13.03
CA PRO A 91 -6.21 -4.96 -12.05
C PRO A 91 -5.37 -5.69 -11.01
N VAL A 92 -5.76 -5.57 -9.73
CA VAL A 92 -5.04 -6.13 -8.58
C VAL A 92 -4.73 -7.63 -8.74
N GLN A 93 -5.62 -8.39 -9.38
CA GLN A 93 -5.46 -9.82 -9.62
C GLN A 93 -4.23 -10.15 -10.50
N TYR A 94 -3.89 -9.29 -11.46
CA TYR A 94 -2.69 -9.44 -12.31
C TYR A 94 -1.42 -8.98 -11.60
N VAL A 95 -1.55 -8.10 -10.61
CA VAL A 95 -0.43 -7.57 -9.83
C VAL A 95 -0.05 -8.53 -8.70
N VAL A 96 -1.04 -9.05 -7.97
CA VAL A 96 -0.86 -10.00 -6.87
C VAL A 96 -0.68 -11.42 -7.40
N GLY A 97 -1.11 -11.72 -8.64
CA GLY A 97 -0.96 -13.05 -9.25
C GLY A 97 -1.79 -14.15 -8.58
N ALA A 98 -2.64 -13.80 -7.62
CA ALA A 98 -3.54 -14.69 -6.92
C ALA A 98 -4.97 -14.19 -7.08
N THR A 99 -5.89 -15.13 -7.33
CA THR A 99 -7.33 -14.90 -7.30
C THR A 99 -7.91 -15.77 -6.20
N SER A 100 -8.54 -15.14 -5.21
CA SER A 100 -9.37 -15.85 -4.24
C SER A 100 -10.79 -15.83 -4.81
N PHE A 101 -11.21 -16.93 -5.42
CA PHE A 101 -12.62 -17.14 -5.74
C PHE A 101 -13.32 -17.70 -4.50
N CYS A 102 -14.37 -17.02 -4.05
CA CYS A 102 -15.31 -17.54 -3.05
C CYS A 102 -16.43 -18.32 -3.73
#